data_AF-A0A0B3WVI5-F1
#
_entry.id   AF-A0A0B3WVI5-F1
#
_cell.length_a   1.000
_cell.length_b   1.000
_cell.length_c   1.000
_cell.angle_alpha   90.00
_cell.angle_beta   90.00
_cell.angle_gamma   90.00
#
_symmetry.space_group_name_H-M   'P 1'
#
loop_
_entity.id
_entity.type
_entity.pdbx_description
1 polymer ?
#
loop_
_entity_poly.entity_id
_entity_poly.type
_entity_poly.pdbx_seq_one_letter_code
_entity_poly.pdbx_strand_id
1 'polypeptide(L)'
;MTIKKEDIPYDLHTMVDIIGWENFLDICKMYGGTLVYIPVYRKVVMGQRNRDIAKEYNGKNLDKLRIKYGISKTQLKQLLKDVKR
;
A
#
# COMPACT_ATOMS: atom_id res chain seq x y z
N MET A 1 25.05 19.16 -9.24
CA MET A 1 25.50 17.76 -9.40
C MET A 1 24.63 17.16 -10.48
N THR A 2 25.22 16.65 -11.57
CA THR A 2 24.44 16.12 -12.71
C THR A 2 24.54 14.61 -12.71
N ILE A 3 23.64 13.97 -11.96
CA ILE A 3 23.48 12.50 -11.94
C ILE A 3 22.58 12.12 -13.10
N LYS A 4 22.92 11.03 -13.79
CA LYS A 4 22.14 10.49 -14.89
C LYS A 4 21.62 9.10 -14.55
N LYS A 5 20.64 8.63 -15.33
CA LYS A 5 20.05 7.31 -15.11
C LYS A 5 21.09 6.20 -15.30
N GLU A 6 22.06 6.38 -16.20
CA GLU A 6 23.12 5.40 -16.44
C GLU A 6 24.03 5.18 -15.22
N ASP A 7 24.01 6.09 -14.23
CA ASP A 7 24.79 5.98 -13.00
C ASP A 7 24.15 5.03 -11.97
N ILE A 8 22.92 4.54 -12.21
CA ILE A 8 22.20 3.64 -11.30
C ILE A 8 21.70 2.37 -12.01
N PRO A 9 21.49 1.26 -11.28
CA PRO A 9 20.91 0.04 -11.85
C PRO A 9 19.61 0.31 -12.60
N TYR A 10 19.45 -0.35 -13.76
CA TYR A 10 18.31 -0.18 -14.66
C TYR A 10 16.96 -0.37 -13.95
N ASP A 11 16.85 -1.36 -13.06
CA ASP A 11 15.61 -1.65 -12.33
C ASP A 11 15.18 -0.50 -11.39
N LEU A 12 16.08 0.42 -11.06
CA LEU A 12 15.79 1.62 -10.26
C LEU A 12 15.39 2.83 -11.10
N HIS A 13 15.50 2.77 -12.43
CA HIS A 13 15.12 3.89 -13.31
C HIS A 13 13.65 4.23 -13.17
N THR A 14 12.80 3.20 -13.14
CA THR A 14 11.36 3.34 -12.92
C THR A 14 11.06 4.01 -11.57
N MET A 15 11.85 3.72 -10.54
CA MET A 15 11.68 4.37 -9.25
C MET A 15 11.95 5.88 -9.36
N VAL A 16 13.05 6.27 -10.01
CA VAL A 16 13.36 7.69 -10.29
C VAL A 16 12.26 8.37 -11.11
N ASP A 17 11.68 7.69 -12.10
CA ASP A 17 10.57 8.23 -12.90
C ASP A 17 9.30 8.48 -12.08
N ILE A 18 9.05 7.66 -11.06
CA ILE A 18 7.87 7.79 -10.18
C ILE A 18 8.06 8.89 -9.14
N ILE A 19 9.23 8.96 -8.50
CA ILE A 19 9.43 9.80 -7.29
C ILE A 19 10.33 11.02 -7.52
N GLY A 20 11.04 11.09 -8.65
CA GLY A 20 12.04 12.11 -8.95
C GLY A 20 13.40 11.88 -8.28
N TRP A 21 14.43 12.57 -8.78
CA TRP A 21 15.81 12.44 -8.30
C TRP A 21 15.99 12.85 -6.83
N GLU A 22 15.31 13.89 -6.37
CA GLU A 22 15.44 14.38 -5.00
C GLU A 22 15.05 13.30 -3.98
N ASN A 23 13.83 12.76 -4.10
CA ASN A 23 13.34 11.71 -3.21
C ASN A 23 14.15 10.40 -3.34
N PHE A 24 14.60 10.06 -4.56
CA PHE A 24 15.46 8.91 -4.77
C PHE A 24 16.77 9.02 -3.99
N LEU A 25 17.42 10.18 -4.04
CA LEU A 25 18.66 10.42 -3.30
C LEU A 25 18.45 10.37 -1.79
N ASP A 26 17.31 10.85 -1.29
CA ASP A 26 17.00 10.77 0.14
C ASP A 26 16.73 9.31 0.59
N ILE A 27 16.11 8.49 -0.25
CA ILE A 27 16.02 7.04 -0.03
C ILE A 27 17.43 6.42 0.00
N CYS A 28 18.32 6.77 -0.94
CA CYS A 28 19.69 6.27 -0.94
C CYS A 28 20.47 6.67 0.32
N LYS A 29 20.31 7.91 0.80
CA LYS A 29 20.94 8.38 2.06
C LYS A 29 20.40 7.63 3.27
N MET A 30 19.10 7.34 3.30
CA MET A 30 18.44 6.74 4.46
C MET A 30 18.62 5.21 4.53
N TYR A 31 18.55 4.54 3.37
CA TYR A 31 18.45 3.07 3.28
C TYR A 31 19.57 2.42 2.47
N GLY A 32 20.48 3.20 1.88
CA GLY A 32 21.58 2.68 1.06
C GLY A 32 22.40 1.63 1.79
N GLY A 33 22.68 0.50 1.13
CA GLY A 33 23.39 -0.63 1.71
C GLY A 33 22.54 -1.59 2.56
N THR A 34 21.24 -1.31 2.75
CA THR A 34 20.31 -2.20 3.46
C THR A 34 19.38 -2.95 2.49
N LEU A 35 18.83 -4.08 2.95
CA LEU A 35 17.76 -4.78 2.24
C LEU A 35 16.40 -4.28 2.74
N VAL A 36 15.72 -3.46 1.93
CA VAL A 36 14.39 -2.93 2.23
C VAL A 36 13.32 -3.75 1.54
N TYR A 37 12.33 -4.22 2.30
CA TYR A 37 11.13 -4.86 1.75
C TYR A 37 10.12 -3.81 1.28
N ILE A 38 9.76 -3.86 -0.01
CA ILE A 38 8.63 -3.09 -0.55
C ILE A 38 7.37 -3.97 -0.49
N PRO A 39 6.36 -3.62 0.32
CA PRO A 39 5.13 -4.40 0.41
C PRO A 39 4.32 -4.35 -0.88
N VAL A 40 3.63 -5.47 -1.19
CA VAL A 40 2.68 -5.50 -2.29
C VAL A 40 1.57 -4.47 -2.07
N TYR A 41 1.18 -3.76 -3.14
CA TYR A 41 0.21 -2.67 -3.09
C TYR A 41 -1.05 -3.00 -2.28
N ARG A 42 -1.63 -4.19 -2.51
CA ARG A 42 -2.83 -4.67 -1.80
C ARG A 42 -2.67 -4.62 -0.27
N LYS A 43 -1.49 -4.96 0.27
CA LYS A 43 -1.24 -4.96 1.72
C LYS A 43 -1.20 -3.55 2.29
N VAL A 44 -0.63 -2.59 1.55
CA VAL A 44 -0.55 -1.18 1.94
C VAL A 44 -1.96 -0.57 2.02
N VAL A 45 -2.78 -0.77 1.00
CA VAL A 45 -4.14 -0.18 0.95
C VAL A 45 -5.17 -0.94 1.79
N MET A 46 -4.87 -2.17 2.20
CA MET A 46 -5.78 -3.01 2.98
C MET A 46 -6.20 -2.35 4.29
N GLY A 47 -5.27 -1.70 4.99
CA GLY A 47 -5.55 -1.05 6.26
C GLY A 47 -6.58 0.06 6.12
N GLN A 48 -6.43 0.93 5.12
CA GLN A 48 -7.38 1.99 4.83
C GLN A 48 -8.76 1.43 4.48
N ARG A 49 -8.82 0.50 3.52
CA ARG A 49 -10.06 -0.16 3.12
C ARG A 49 -10.80 -0.76 4.32
N ASN A 50 -10.06 -1.43 5.22
CA ASN A 50 -10.68 -2.08 6.37
C ASN A 50 -11.28 -1.07 7.36
N ARG A 51 -10.61 0.08 7.58
CA ARG A 51 -11.15 1.18 8.39
C ARG A 51 -12.41 1.77 7.77
N ASP A 52 -12.45 1.92 6.45
CA ASP A 52 -13.61 2.47 5.75
C ASP A 52 -14.81 1.53 5.82
N ILE A 53 -14.59 0.22 5.63
CA ILE A 53 -15.62 -0.80 5.83
C ILE A 53 -16.19 -0.76 7.25
N ALA A 54 -15.34 -0.64 8.27
CA ALA A 54 -15.76 -0.58 9.66
C ALA A 54 -16.64 0.65 9.95
N LYS A 55 -16.25 1.82 9.40
CA LYS A 55 -17.00 3.07 9.54
C LYS A 55 -18.36 3.03 8.83
N GLU A 56 -18.42 2.41 7.65
CA GLU A 56 -19.66 2.31 6.87
C GLU A 56 -20.61 1.21 7.34
N TYR A 57 -20.15 0.28 8.18
CA TYR A 57 -20.96 -0.85 8.61
C TYR A 57 -22.06 -0.42 9.59
N ASN A 58 -23.32 -0.67 9.21
CA ASN A 58 -24.50 -0.28 10.00
C ASN A 58 -25.24 -1.47 10.63
N GLY A 59 -24.60 -2.65 10.68
CA GLY A 59 -25.22 -3.86 11.22
C GLY A 59 -26.07 -4.68 10.23
N LYS A 60 -26.52 -4.08 9.11
CA LYS A 60 -27.42 -4.73 8.15
C LYS A 60 -26.93 -4.68 6.69
N ASN A 61 -25.92 -3.87 6.38
CA ASN A 61 -25.45 -3.62 5.01
C ASN A 61 -24.30 -4.53 4.52
N LEU A 62 -24.19 -5.77 5.02
CA LEU A 62 -23.10 -6.69 4.66
C LEU A 62 -22.95 -6.90 3.15
N ASP A 63 -24.04 -7.23 2.45
CA ASP A 63 -23.96 -7.56 1.02
C ASP A 63 -23.63 -6.34 0.16
N LYS A 64 -24.08 -5.14 0.57
CA LYS A 64 -23.73 -3.88 -0.09
C LYS A 64 -22.23 -3.60 0.03
N LEU A 65 -21.66 -3.74 1.23
CA LEU A 65 -20.21 -3.53 1.46
C LEU A 65 -19.37 -4.58 0.72
N ARG A 66 -19.82 -5.83 0.71
CA ARG A 66 -19.15 -6.93 -0.02
C ARG A 66 -18.97 -6.60 -1.50
N ILE A 67 -20.03 -6.10 -2.15
CA ILE A 67 -20.02 -5.71 -3.57
C ILE A 67 -19.16 -4.46 -3.77
N LYS A 68 -19.38 -3.41 -2.97
CA LYS A 68 -18.65 -2.13 -3.07
C LYS A 68 -17.14 -2.31 -2.97
N TYR A 69 -16.68 -3.15 -2.04
CA TYR A 69 -15.26 -3.35 -1.76
C TYR A 69 -14.65 -4.57 -2.43
N GLY A 70 -15.43 -5.35 -3.18
CA GLY A 70 -14.95 -6.52 -3.93
C GLY A 70 -14.32 -7.61 -3.04
N ILE A 71 -14.80 -7.80 -1.81
CA ILE A 71 -14.27 -8.80 -0.88
C ILE A 71 -15.23 -9.95 -0.67
N SER A 72 -14.74 -11.10 -0.18
CA SER A 72 -15.63 -12.22 0.12
C SER A 72 -16.46 -11.97 1.38
N LYS A 73 -17.62 -12.63 1.50
CA LYS A 73 -18.46 -12.58 2.70
C LYS A 73 -17.68 -13.03 3.94
N THR A 74 -16.80 -14.01 3.80
CA THR A 74 -15.92 -14.52 4.86
C THR A 74 -14.90 -13.47 5.30
N GLN A 75 -14.22 -12.81 4.35
CA GLN A 75 -13.26 -11.74 4.65
C GLN A 75 -13.93 -10.58 5.39
N LEU A 76 -15.11 -10.16 4.93
CA LEU A 76 -15.88 -9.09 5.57
C LEU A 76 -16.29 -9.46 7.00
N LYS A 77 -16.77 -10.70 7.21
CA LYS A 77 -17.12 -11.17 8.57
C LYS A 77 -15.92 -11.22 9.50
N GLN A 78 -14.75 -11.66 9.03
CA GLN A 78 -13.55 -11.71 9.86
C GLN A 78 -13.08 -10.31 10.24
N LEU A 79 -13.03 -9.40 9.28
CA LEU A 79 -12.70 -7.99 9.51
C LEU A 79 -13.59 -7.37 10.59
N LEU A 80 -14.91 -7.57 10.50
CA LEU A 80 -15.86 -7.01 11.47
C LEU A 80 -15.77 -7.67 12.86
N LYS A 81 -15.20 -8.88 12.97
CA LYS A 81 -14.88 -9.48 14.28
C LYS A 81 -13.62 -8.85 14.88
N ASP A 82 -12.60 -8.63 14.06
CA ASP A 82 -11.32 -8.07 14.51
C ASP A 82 -11.48 -6.62 14.99
N VAL A 83 -12.38 -5.84 14.36
CA VAL A 83 -12.69 -4.45 14.76
C VAL A 83 -13.51 -4.36 16.07
N LYS A 84 -14.25 -5.41 16.44
CA LYS A 84 -15.05 -5.42 17.68
C LYS A 84 -14.25 -5.79 18.92
N ARG A 85 -13.00 -6.23 18.77
CA ARG A 85 -12.06 -6.46 19.87
C ARG A 85 -11.34 -5.17 20.21
#